data_AF-A0A9D1R2B7-F1
#
_entry.id   AF-A0A9D1R2B7-F1
#
_cell.length_a   1.000
_cell.length_b   1.000
_cell.length_c   1.000
_cell.angle_alpha   90.00
_cell.angle_beta   90.00
_cell.angle_gamma   90.00
#
_symmetry.space_group_name_H-M   'P 1'
#
loop_
_entity.id
_entity.type
_entity.pdbx_description
1 polymer ?
#
loop_
_entity_poly.entity_id
_entity_poly.type
_entity_poly.pdbx_seq_one_letter_code
_entity_poly.pdbx_strand_id
1 'polypeptide(L)'
;MADKKKPVSLQEAFRLPPEEAVAYFKSKGYKISFDWRQVWQEEHDKVFTVAGVARDDVLFDIRKHLSTALKEGWSQKRFMDTLTPRLKEKGWWGSEVIVDEDGNSRVYQKGSASRLDLIFRQNVQTAYAAGRWQRQQEAKKERPYLTYSAILDGRTRPTHRALDGKTFHIDDPFWRVFYPPNGFR
;
A
#
# COMPACT_ATOMS: atom_id res chain seq x y z
N MET A 1 -24.41 13.83 -34.74
CA MET A 1 -24.98 13.18 -33.54
C MET A 1 -23.84 12.52 -32.80
N ALA A 2 -23.45 13.04 -31.63
CA ALA A 2 -22.32 12.52 -30.87
C ALA A 2 -22.78 11.30 -30.06
N ASP A 3 -22.19 10.15 -30.37
CA ASP A 3 -22.48 8.87 -29.73
C ASP A 3 -22.01 8.92 -28.26
N LYS A 4 -22.94 9.22 -27.34
CA LYS A 4 -22.66 9.23 -25.89
C LYS A 4 -22.52 7.78 -25.44
N LYS A 5 -21.30 7.23 -25.51
CA LYS A 5 -20.95 5.93 -24.92
C LYS A 5 -21.48 5.90 -23.48
N LYS A 6 -22.35 4.93 -23.19
CA LYS A 6 -22.88 4.67 -21.83
C LYS A 6 -21.70 4.53 -20.85
N PRO A 7 -21.83 5.04 -19.61
CA PRO A 7 -20.79 4.88 -18.61
C PRO A 7 -20.63 3.39 -18.29
N VAL A 8 -19.50 2.82 -18.70
CA VAL A 8 -19.12 1.44 -18.37
C VAL A 8 -19.10 1.31 -16.85
N SER A 9 -19.85 0.34 -16.32
CA SER A 9 -19.84 0.03 -14.90
C SER A 9 -18.56 -0.70 -14.50
N LEU A 10 -18.20 -0.69 -13.21
CA LEU A 10 -17.05 -1.45 -12.70
C LEU A 10 -17.11 -2.93 -13.11
N GLN A 11 -18.30 -3.54 -13.08
CA GLN A 11 -18.47 -4.94 -13.43
C GLN A 11 -18.26 -5.23 -14.92
N GLU A 12 -18.62 -4.28 -15.79
CA GLU A 12 -18.39 -4.38 -17.24
C GLU A 12 -16.93 -4.14 -17.59
N ALA A 13 -16.24 -3.24 -16.87
CA ALA A 13 -14.81 -2.99 -17.07
C ALA A 13 -13.95 -4.25 -16.85
N PHE A 14 -14.37 -5.18 -15.98
CA PHE A 14 -13.69 -6.46 -15.76
C PHE A 14 -13.92 -7.50 -16.86
N ARG A 15 -14.83 -7.24 -17.80
CA ARG A 15 -15.07 -8.09 -18.97
C ARG A 15 -14.35 -7.59 -20.22
N LEU A 16 -13.68 -6.44 -20.11
CA LEU A 16 -12.91 -5.87 -21.21
C LEU A 16 -11.55 -6.56 -21.34
N PRO A 17 -10.95 -6.55 -22.53
CA PRO A 17 -9.54 -6.91 -22.71
C PRO A 17 -8.65 -6.12 -21.73
N PRO A 18 -7.51 -6.69 -21.27
CA PRO A 18 -6.72 -6.11 -20.20
C PRO A 18 -6.27 -4.65 -20.43
N GLU A 19 -5.96 -4.30 -21.68
CA GLU A 19 -5.54 -2.95 -22.07
C GLU A 19 -6.67 -1.93 -21.92
N GLU A 20 -7.89 -2.31 -22.30
CA GLU A 20 -9.08 -1.47 -22.20
C GLU A 20 -9.54 -1.31 -20.75
N ALA A 21 -9.46 -2.37 -19.95
CA ALA A 21 -9.72 -2.29 -18.51
C ALA A 21 -8.74 -1.32 -17.82
N VAL A 22 -7.44 -1.42 -18.14
CA VAL A 22 -6.39 -0.52 -17.64
C VAL A 22 -6.65 0.93 -18.04
N ALA A 23 -7.03 1.19 -19.29
CA ALA A 23 -7.38 2.52 -19.77
C ALA A 23 -8.62 3.08 -19.05
N TYR A 24 -9.65 2.24 -18.85
CA TYR A 24 -10.85 2.59 -18.11
C TYR A 24 -10.51 3.01 -16.67
N PHE A 25 -9.69 2.23 -15.94
CA PHE A 25 -9.31 2.58 -14.57
C PHE A 25 -8.47 3.87 -14.49
N LYS A 26 -7.54 4.10 -15.44
CA LYS A 26 -6.82 5.39 -15.53
C LYS A 26 -7.78 6.57 -15.72
N SER A 27 -8.77 6.43 -16.60
CA SER A 27 -9.76 7.48 -16.87
C SER A 27 -10.63 7.83 -15.65
N LYS A 28 -10.76 6.91 -14.69
CA LYS A 28 -11.50 7.11 -13.43
C LYS A 28 -10.62 7.67 -12.30
N GLY A 29 -9.40 8.12 -12.60
CA GLY A 29 -8.49 8.72 -11.62
C GLY A 29 -7.73 7.70 -10.76
N TYR A 30 -7.81 6.40 -11.08
CA TYR A 30 -6.94 5.41 -10.44
C TYR A 30 -5.52 5.59 -10.99
N LYS A 31 -4.60 5.97 -10.11
CA LYS A 31 -3.17 6.02 -10.44
C LYS A 31 -2.67 4.58 -10.60
N ILE A 32 -2.52 4.13 -11.83
CA ILE A 32 -1.80 2.90 -12.16
C ILE A 32 -0.30 3.23 -12.05
N SER A 33 0.28 3.06 -10.86
CA SER A 33 1.72 3.13 -10.70
C SER A 33 2.35 1.84 -11.20
N PHE A 34 3.06 1.93 -12.32
CA PHE A 34 4.20 1.04 -12.54
C PHE A 34 5.30 1.47 -11.57
N ASP A 35 5.68 0.60 -10.65
CA ASP A 35 7.08 0.20 -10.42
C ASP A 35 7.22 -0.55 -9.08
N TRP A 36 6.83 -1.82 -9.06
CA TRP A 36 7.24 -2.74 -7.98
C TRP A 36 8.29 -3.75 -8.47
N ARG A 37 8.59 -3.76 -9.77
CA ARG A 37 9.30 -4.86 -10.46
C ARG A 37 10.81 -4.67 -10.59
N GLN A 38 11.36 -3.53 -10.17
CA GLN A 38 12.81 -3.38 -10.13
C GLN A 38 13.37 -3.77 -8.74
N VAL A 39 14.13 -4.86 -8.74
CA VAL A 39 15.28 -5.17 -7.86
C VAL A 39 14.98 -5.71 -6.45
N TRP A 40 14.80 -7.02 -6.47
CA TRP A 40 14.80 -8.05 -5.41
C TRP A 40 16.02 -8.06 -4.43
N GLN A 41 17.02 -7.18 -4.58
CA GLN A 41 18.07 -6.94 -3.57
C GLN A 41 17.93 -5.58 -2.86
N GLU A 42 17.07 -4.68 -3.37
CA GLU A 42 16.61 -3.42 -2.76
C GLU A 42 15.41 -3.61 -1.80
N GLU A 43 15.01 -4.87 -1.55
CA GLU A 43 13.78 -5.28 -0.84
C GLU A 43 13.64 -4.72 0.58
N HIS A 44 14.72 -4.25 1.21
CA HIS A 44 14.62 -3.57 2.51
C HIS A 44 14.10 -2.13 2.37
N ASP A 45 14.46 -1.40 1.31
CA ASP A 45 14.11 0.02 1.18
C ASP A 45 12.72 0.26 0.57
N LYS A 46 12.21 -0.70 -0.22
CA LYS A 46 10.88 -0.63 -0.86
C LYS A 46 9.74 -1.16 0.00
N VAL A 47 10.02 -2.11 0.90
CA VAL A 47 9.03 -2.60 1.86
C VAL A 47 8.74 -1.56 2.94
N PHE A 48 9.72 -0.67 3.22
CA PHE A 48 9.62 0.34 4.26
C PHE A 48 9.49 1.76 3.71
N THR A 49 8.26 2.11 3.33
CA THR A 49 7.90 3.48 3.00
C THR A 49 7.35 4.19 4.23
N VAL A 50 7.96 5.32 4.59
CA VAL A 50 7.44 6.21 5.63
C VAL A 50 7.31 7.62 5.03
N ALA A 51 6.09 8.01 4.67
CA ALA A 51 5.83 9.35 4.16
C ALA A 51 6.17 10.40 5.23
N GLY A 52 6.78 11.52 4.81
CA GLY A 52 6.99 12.70 5.66
C GLY A 52 8.04 12.55 6.78
N VAL A 53 9.01 11.65 6.62
CA VAL A 53 10.20 11.63 7.49
C VAL A 53 11.34 12.28 6.73
N ALA A 54 11.62 13.55 7.05
CA ALA A 54 12.69 14.31 6.41
C ALA A 54 14.08 14.09 7.06
N ARG A 55 14.14 13.39 8.20
CA ARG A 55 15.39 13.12 8.91
C ARG A 55 15.83 11.68 8.71
N ASP A 56 17.02 11.49 8.17
CA ASP A 56 17.60 10.18 7.87
C ASP A 56 17.72 9.29 9.11
N ASP A 57 18.02 9.88 10.26
CA ASP A 57 18.21 9.15 11.52
C ASP A 57 16.89 8.57 12.07
N VAL A 58 15.79 9.31 11.94
CA VAL A 58 14.43 8.85 12.28
C VAL A 58 13.98 7.75 11.32
N LEU A 59 14.21 7.94 10.02
CA LEU A 59 13.85 6.96 9.01
C LEU A 59 14.61 5.65 9.24
N PHE A 60 15.91 5.75 9.53
CA PHE A 60 16.76 4.60 9.86
C PHE A 60 16.23 3.83 11.08
N ASP A 61 15.89 4.53 12.17
CA ASP A 61 15.36 3.89 13.37
C ASP A 61 14.04 3.16 13.10
N ILE A 62 13.13 3.77 12.33
CA ILE A 62 11.86 3.14 11.95
C ILE A 62 12.13 1.88 11.10
N ARG A 63 12.97 1.99 10.05
CA ARG A 63 13.32 0.85 9.18
C ARG A 63 13.94 -0.30 9.96
N LYS A 64 14.90 0.02 10.83
CA LYS A 64 15.56 -0.97 11.70
C LYS A 64 14.56 -1.68 12.60
N HIS A 65 13.67 -0.95 13.26
CA HIS A 65 12.66 -1.55 14.14
C HIS A 65 11.63 -2.40 13.37
N LEU A 66 11.24 -1.98 12.16
CA LEU A 66 10.35 -2.78 11.32
C LEU A 66 11.02 -4.08 10.85
N SER A 67 12.29 -4.01 10.44
CA SER A 67 13.07 -5.19 10.08
C SER A 67 13.21 -6.17 11.24
N THR A 68 13.52 -5.68 12.44
CA THR A 68 13.58 -6.51 13.65
C THR A 68 12.22 -7.10 13.97
N ALA A 69 11.15 -6.32 13.89
CA ALA A 69 9.80 -6.79 14.16
C ALA A 69 9.36 -7.91 13.21
N LEU A 70 9.68 -7.82 11.92
CA LEU A 70 9.40 -8.88 10.95
C LEU A 70 10.24 -10.14 11.22
N LYS A 71 11.53 -9.99 11.54
CA LYS A 71 12.44 -11.11 11.80
C LYS A 71 12.09 -11.88 13.07
N GLU A 72 11.71 -11.16 14.13
CA GLU A 72 11.45 -11.72 15.46
C GLU A 72 9.95 -11.92 15.77
N GLY A 73 9.06 -11.56 14.85
CA GLY A 73 7.61 -11.71 15.03
C GLY A 73 7.03 -10.81 16.13
N TRP A 74 7.48 -9.55 16.21
CA TRP A 74 7.00 -8.63 17.25
C TRP A 74 5.53 -8.26 17.06
N SER A 75 4.83 -8.08 18.19
CA SER A 75 3.50 -7.46 18.18
C SER A 75 3.59 -5.96 17.92
N GLN A 76 2.49 -5.38 17.40
CA GLN A 76 2.36 -3.94 17.21
C GLN A 76 2.64 -3.17 18.52
N LYS A 77 2.14 -3.66 19.66
CA LYS A 77 2.37 -3.04 20.96
C LYS A 77 3.87 -2.99 21.29
N ARG A 78 4.59 -4.10 21.13
CA ARG A 78 6.04 -4.16 21.36
C ARG A 78 6.81 -3.21 20.44
N PHE A 79 6.44 -3.15 19.16
CA PHE A 79 7.02 -2.20 18.21
C PHE A 79 6.84 -0.74 18.67
N MET A 80 5.62 -0.35 19.07
CA MET A 80 5.35 1.01 19.53
C MET A 80 6.07 1.34 20.84
N ASP A 81 6.05 0.43 21.82
CA ASP A 81 6.66 0.63 23.14
C ASP A 81 8.18 0.80 23.05
N THR A 82 8.82 0.11 22.10
CA THR A 82 10.28 0.17 21.90
C THR A 82 10.74 1.38 21.08
N LEU A 83 9.97 1.77 20.07
CA LEU A 83 10.36 2.84 19.15
C LEU A 83 9.95 4.24 19.63
N THR A 84 8.82 4.37 20.33
CA THR A 84 8.28 5.67 20.76
C THR A 84 9.27 6.50 21.61
N PRO A 85 9.97 5.94 22.61
CA PRO A 85 10.94 6.72 23.40
C PRO A 85 12.07 7.31 22.55
N ARG A 86 12.62 6.53 21.61
CA ARG A 86 13.69 6.97 20.71
C ARG A 86 13.25 8.12 19.81
N LEU A 87 12.03 8.03 19.28
CA LEU A 87 11.49 9.09 18.41
C LEU A 87 11.16 10.37 19.18
N LYS A 88 10.78 10.26 20.46
CA LYS A 88 10.62 11.41 21.36
C LYS A 88 11.95 12.09 21.66
N GLU A 89 12.98 11.31 22.00
CA GLU A 89 14.34 11.80 22.23
C GLU A 89 14.88 12.56 21.01
N LYS A 90 14.59 12.06 19.81
CA LYS A 90 14.96 12.70 18.53
C LYS A 90 14.11 13.90 18.13
N GLY A 91 13.16 14.32 18.98
CA GLY A 91 12.27 15.45 18.72
C GLY A 91 11.30 15.25 17.54
N TRP A 92 11.06 13.99 17.15
CA TRP A 92 10.12 13.64 16.08
C TRP A 92 8.73 13.26 16.62
N TRP A 93 8.32 13.74 17.80
CA TRP A 93 7.01 13.44 18.39
C TRP A 93 6.14 14.69 18.49
N GLY A 94 4.83 14.54 18.25
CA GLY A 94 3.86 15.63 18.34
C GLY A 94 3.63 16.35 17.01
N SER A 95 3.44 17.67 17.09
CA SER A 95 3.12 18.53 15.95
C SER A 95 4.02 19.75 15.98
N GLU A 96 4.32 20.31 14.82
CA GLU A 96 5.12 21.52 14.65
C GLU A 96 4.39 22.49 13.72
N VAL A 97 4.36 23.77 14.06
CA VAL A 97 3.78 24.79 13.18
C VAL A 97 4.86 25.22 12.19
N ILE A 98 4.59 25.02 10.91
CA ILE A 98 5.44 25.48 9.81
C ILE A 98 4.76 26.71 9.22
N VAL A 99 5.49 27.82 9.16
CA VAL A 99 5.03 29.03 8.48
C VAL A 99 5.61 29.02 7.07
N ASP A 100 4.76 29.17 6.05
CA ASP A 100 5.22 29.29 4.66
C ASP A 100 5.80 30.69 4.38
N GLU A 101 6.47 30.84 3.23
CA GLU A 101 7.07 32.12 2.80
C GLU A 101 6.03 33.23 2.65
N ASP A 102 4.74 32.88 2.48
CA ASP A 102 3.60 33.79 2.36
C ASP A 102 2.99 34.17 3.74
N GLY A 103 3.56 33.68 4.85
CA GLY A 103 3.11 33.97 6.22
C GLY A 103 1.95 33.12 6.73
N ASN A 104 1.50 32.10 5.99
CA ASN A 104 0.48 31.17 6.45
C ASN A 104 1.09 30.09 7.34
N SER A 105 0.45 29.84 8.48
CA SER A 105 0.83 28.76 9.40
C SER A 105 0.10 27.46 9.05
N ARG A 106 0.84 26.34 8.93
CA ARG A 106 0.30 24.98 8.82
C ARG A 106 0.83 24.12 9.95
N VAL A 107 -0.06 23.34 10.57
CA VAL A 107 0.34 22.36 11.59
C VAL A 107 0.82 21.09 10.89
N TYR A 108 2.10 20.78 11.01
CA TYR A 108 2.71 19.55 10.56
C TYR A 108 2.76 18.52 11.69
N GLN A 109 2.01 17.44 11.55
CA GLN A 109 2.12 16.31 12.47
C GLN A 109 3.45 15.58 12.22
N LYS A 110 4.32 15.51 13.23
CA LYS A 110 5.50 14.61 13.25
C LYS A 110 5.02 13.20 13.61
N GLY A 111 5.64 12.55 14.58
CA GLY A 111 5.20 11.27 15.11
C GLY A 111 3.97 11.36 16.01
N SER A 112 3.15 10.32 15.97
CA SER A 112 2.07 10.07 16.93
C SER A 112 1.87 8.56 17.06
N ALA A 113 1.19 8.12 18.13
CA ALA A 113 0.89 6.70 18.31
C ALA A 113 0.09 6.13 17.12
N SER A 114 -0.92 6.87 16.65
CA SER A 114 -1.71 6.49 15.47
C SER A 114 -0.88 6.45 14.18
N ARG A 115 0.09 7.36 14.01
CA ARG A 115 0.98 7.34 12.85
C ARG A 115 1.91 6.14 12.89
N LEU A 116 2.50 5.82 14.05
CA LEU A 116 3.35 4.63 14.21
C LEU A 116 2.57 3.33 14.02
N ASP A 117 1.34 3.26 14.52
CA ASP A 117 0.44 2.14 14.26
C ASP A 117 0.23 1.93 12.75
N LEU A 118 -0.12 3.01 12.05
CA LEU A 118 -0.33 2.96 10.60
C LEU A 118 0.94 2.51 9.87
N ILE A 119 2.11 3.07 10.24
CA ILE A 119 3.41 2.67 9.67
C ILE A 119 3.64 1.18 9.90
N PHE A 120 3.47 0.67 11.12
CA PHE A 120 3.68 -0.73 11.43
C PHE A 120 2.76 -1.63 10.60
N ARG A 121 1.45 -1.40 10.67
CA ARG A 121 0.45 -2.24 9.99
C ARG A 121 0.68 -2.26 8.48
N GLN A 122 0.88 -1.08 7.89
CA GLN A 122 1.03 -0.94 6.45
C GLN A 122 2.27 -1.66 5.93
N ASN A 123 3.42 -1.44 6.56
CA ASN A 123 4.68 -2.03 6.11
C ASN A 123 4.70 -3.55 6.37
N VAL A 124 4.18 -4.01 7.51
CA VAL A 124 4.09 -5.45 7.81
C VAL A 124 3.16 -6.17 6.82
N GLN A 125 1.98 -5.62 6.53
CA GLN A 125 1.07 -6.19 5.54
C GLN A 125 1.68 -6.22 4.13
N THR A 126 2.41 -5.17 3.76
CA THR A 126 3.11 -5.09 2.48
C THR A 126 4.19 -6.16 2.37
N ALA A 127 5.00 -6.36 3.42
CA ALA A 127 6.02 -7.40 3.48
C ALA A 127 5.43 -8.82 3.30
N TYR A 128 4.35 -9.13 4.03
CA TYR A 128 3.68 -10.42 3.89
C TYR A 128 3.07 -10.63 2.51
N ALA A 129 2.51 -9.58 1.91
CA ALA A 129 1.97 -9.64 0.57
C ALA A 129 3.04 -9.85 -0.49
N ALA A 130 4.20 -9.19 -0.39
CA ALA A 130 5.34 -9.42 -1.26
C ALA A 130 5.78 -10.90 -1.21
N GLY A 131 5.92 -11.46 0.00
CA GLY A 131 6.23 -12.88 0.17
C GLY A 131 5.16 -13.83 -0.41
N ARG A 132 3.87 -13.48 -0.31
CA ARG A 132 2.79 -14.26 -0.93
C ARG A 132 2.85 -14.20 -2.46
N TRP A 133 3.08 -13.02 -3.01
CA TRP A 133 3.19 -12.82 -4.45
C TRP A 133 4.30 -13.68 -5.04
N GLN A 134 5.46 -13.73 -4.37
CA GLN A 134 6.60 -14.52 -4.82
C GLN A 134 6.30 -16.01 -4.84
N ARG A 135 5.68 -16.54 -3.78
CA ARG A 135 5.21 -17.93 -3.77
C ARG A 135 4.18 -18.22 -4.86
N GLN A 136 3.31 -17.25 -5.18
CA GLN A 136 2.35 -17.39 -6.27
C GLN A 136 3.05 -17.39 -7.65
N GLN A 137 4.07 -16.56 -7.82
CA GLN A 137 4.90 -16.51 -9.03
C GLN A 137 5.70 -17.80 -9.22
N GLU A 138 6.25 -18.38 -8.15
CA GLU A 138 6.93 -19.67 -8.17
C GLU A 138 5.97 -20.80 -8.58
N ALA A 139 4.76 -20.79 -8.02
CA ALA A 139 3.72 -21.78 -8.30
C ALA A 139 2.97 -21.55 -9.63
N LYS A 140 3.28 -20.48 -10.36
CA LYS A 140 2.53 -20.02 -11.55
C LYS A 140 2.33 -21.11 -12.61
N LYS A 141 3.30 -22.00 -12.82
CA LYS A 141 3.20 -23.07 -13.82
C LYS A 141 2.07 -24.04 -13.51
N GLU A 142 1.88 -24.36 -12.23
CA GLU A 142 0.87 -25.31 -11.77
C GLU A 142 -0.44 -24.62 -11.39
N ARG A 143 -0.36 -23.36 -10.92
CA ARG A 143 -1.48 -22.56 -10.44
C ARG A 143 -1.45 -21.17 -11.11
N PRO A 144 -1.76 -21.09 -12.41
CA PRO A 144 -1.61 -19.84 -13.19
C PRO A 144 -2.70 -18.79 -12.91
N TYR A 145 -3.74 -19.14 -12.16
CA TYR A 145 -4.86 -18.24 -11.90
C TYR A 145 -4.91 -17.84 -10.43
N LEU A 146 -5.17 -16.55 -10.19
CA LEU A 146 -5.42 -15.99 -8.87
C LEU A 146 -6.88 -15.50 -8.79
N THR A 147 -7.46 -15.60 -7.60
CA THR A 147 -8.80 -15.09 -7.32
C THR A 147 -8.71 -13.92 -6.35
N TYR A 148 -9.37 -12.82 -6.67
CA TYR A 148 -9.48 -11.67 -5.77
C TYR A 148 -10.45 -12.01 -4.62
N SER A 149 -9.96 -11.95 -3.39
CA SER A 149 -10.75 -12.23 -2.18
C SER A 149 -10.83 -10.96 -1.33
N ALA A 150 -12.05 -10.45 -1.17
CA ALA A 150 -12.38 -9.38 -0.25
C ALA A 150 -12.95 -9.97 1.06
N ILE A 151 -12.74 -9.27 2.18
CA ILE A 151 -13.20 -9.75 3.50
C ILE A 151 -14.74 -9.71 3.62
N LEU A 152 -15.40 -8.79 2.89
CA LEU A 152 -16.86 -8.60 2.89
C LEU A 152 -17.50 -8.29 4.26
N ASP A 153 -16.73 -7.77 5.21
CA ASP A 153 -17.10 -7.43 6.60
C ASP A 153 -18.03 -6.20 6.77
N GLY A 154 -18.80 -5.83 5.76
CA GLY A 154 -19.63 -4.61 5.76
C GLY A 154 -18.85 -3.30 5.60
N ARG A 155 -17.56 -3.25 5.98
CA ARG A 155 -16.66 -2.09 5.76
C ARG A 155 -15.95 -2.14 4.40
N THR A 156 -16.02 -3.27 3.72
CA THR A 156 -15.46 -3.46 2.37
C THR A 156 -16.05 -2.43 1.39
N ARG A 157 -15.16 -1.64 0.76
CA ARG A 157 -15.51 -0.62 -0.23
C ARG A 157 -16.30 -1.25 -1.41
N PRO A 158 -17.28 -0.54 -2.00
CA PRO A 158 -18.07 -1.07 -3.13
C PRO A 158 -17.21 -1.59 -4.29
N THR A 159 -16.09 -0.93 -4.58
CA THR A 159 -15.13 -1.33 -5.61
C THR A 159 -14.49 -2.68 -5.32
N HIS A 160 -14.06 -2.93 -4.07
CA HIS A 160 -13.46 -4.21 -3.66
C HIS A 160 -14.51 -5.32 -3.60
N ARG A 161 -15.75 -4.98 -3.22
CA ARG A 161 -16.88 -5.92 -3.23
C ARG A 161 -17.23 -6.38 -4.64
N ALA A 162 -17.19 -5.49 -5.62
CA ALA A 162 -17.42 -5.84 -7.02
C ALA A 162 -16.33 -6.74 -7.63
N LEU A 163 -15.14 -6.74 -7.02
CA LEU A 163 -13.99 -7.56 -7.40
C LEU A 163 -13.97 -8.94 -6.76
N ASP A 164 -14.72 -9.14 -5.69
CA ASP A 164 -14.71 -10.41 -4.97
C ASP A 164 -15.10 -11.58 -5.87
N GLY A 165 -14.32 -12.66 -5.79
CA GLY A 165 -14.49 -13.87 -6.59
C GLY A 165 -14.04 -13.75 -8.06
N LYS A 166 -13.55 -12.58 -8.51
CA LYS A 166 -12.99 -12.45 -9.86
C LYS A 166 -11.66 -13.17 -9.96
N THR A 167 -11.51 -13.98 -11.00
CA THR A 167 -10.32 -14.81 -11.24
C THR A 167 -9.66 -14.38 -12.53
N PHE A 168 -8.35 -14.15 -12.47
CA PHE A 168 -7.53 -13.73 -13.61
C PHE A 168 -6.24 -14.53 -13.65
N HIS A 169 -5.66 -14.67 -14.83
CA HIS A 169 -4.32 -15.23 -14.98
C HIS A 169 -3.32 -14.34 -14.22
N ILE A 170 -2.28 -14.92 -13.64
CA ILE A 170 -1.32 -14.19 -12.77
C ILE A 170 -0.54 -13.10 -13.51
N ASP A 171 -0.35 -13.25 -14.82
CA ASP A 171 0.28 -12.22 -15.67
C ASP A 171 -0.66 -11.09 -16.10
N ASP A 172 -1.95 -11.20 -15.78
CA ASP A 172 -2.93 -10.20 -16.19
C ASP A 172 -2.52 -8.82 -15.63
N PRO A 173 -2.49 -7.77 -16.48
CA PRO A 173 -2.26 -6.39 -16.06
C PRO A 173 -3.11 -5.94 -14.86
N PHE A 174 -4.28 -6.55 -14.63
CA PHE A 174 -5.11 -6.38 -13.45
C PHE A 174 -4.32 -6.43 -12.14
N TRP A 175 -3.44 -7.42 -11.97
CA TRP A 175 -2.66 -7.61 -10.75
C TRP A 175 -1.60 -6.51 -10.54
N ARG A 176 -1.29 -5.70 -11.55
CA ARG A 176 -0.40 -4.53 -11.37
C ARG A 176 -1.06 -3.42 -10.57
N VAL A 177 -2.39 -3.41 -10.50
CA VAL A 177 -3.19 -2.34 -9.88
C VAL A 177 -3.92 -2.84 -8.65
N PHE A 178 -4.44 -4.06 -8.72
CA PHE A 178 -5.37 -4.58 -7.73
C PHE A 178 -4.77 -5.68 -6.86
N TYR A 179 -3.49 -6.01 -6.97
CA TYR A 179 -2.88 -6.96 -6.03
C TYR A 179 -2.82 -6.37 -4.60
N PRO A 180 -3.32 -7.07 -3.57
CA PRO A 180 -3.29 -6.57 -2.20
C PRO A 180 -1.88 -6.48 -1.59
N PRO A 181 -1.63 -5.59 -0.61
CA PRO A 181 -2.58 -4.65 -0.04
C PRO A 181 -2.85 -3.48 -0.99
N ASN A 182 -4.12 -3.14 -1.18
CA ASN A 182 -4.59 -2.11 -2.11
C ASN A 182 -5.65 -1.23 -1.44
N GLY A 183 -5.96 -0.07 -2.03
CA GLY A 183 -7.00 0.82 -1.51
C GLY A 183 -6.68 1.37 -0.11
N PHE A 184 -5.43 1.80 0.09
CA PHE A 184 -4.94 2.44 1.32
C PHE A 184 -5.87 3.55 1.80
N ARG A 185 -5.91 3.72 3.12
CA ARG A 185 -6.85 4.61 3.80
C ARG A 185 -6.41 6.07 3.73
#